data_AF-A0A0T7BNS5-F1
#
_entry.id   AF-A0A0T7BNS5-F1
#
_cell.length_a   1.000
_cell.length_b   1.000
_cell.length_c   1.000
_cell.angle_alpha   90.00
_cell.angle_beta   90.00
_cell.angle_gamma   90.00
#
_symmetry.space_group_name_H-M   'P 1'
#
loop_
_entity.id
_entity.type
_entity.pdbx_description
1 polymer ?
#
loop_
_entity_poly.entity_id
_entity_poly.type
_entity_poly.pdbx_seq_one_letter_code
_entity_poly.pdbx_strand_id
1 'polypeptide(L)'
;MLKALQVTNSPSSEHMLHLWVQRYRVDFAPLARQEDASYLLLQAASVEGRSLTVNKFQDSVLNIICQMAWIQTGKLYNYISNIIDLQEARRITHFTFRIYKKLLDCYQKQALNSHKTDNGINWGITAIADLAYALEPILIVFQEQHLVSKDWRCLGFMTTQLNFTNQLIISKLSPVEAVLLKPYLDFVEEQVAIPWQRVCSAASQYEVMTPKLRLAQEIMSHASANALVIYQQLVQLLPHHQSRRGYLTNPDIYHSCLRDLNMFQAYICLCLLEGSLKPIQEELVPLCTMVMESLEIKWEMIEIWCQLLAQELQRKVSSEYLDLLQPYTQGMWQLFFQQRSRLGY
;
A
#
# COMPACT_ATOMS: atom_id res chain seq x y z
N MET A 1 -10.51 1.61 4.34
CA MET A 1 -10.39 3.04 4.00
C MET A 1 -9.66 3.81 5.10
N LEU A 2 -9.02 4.91 4.73
CA LEU A 2 -8.29 5.79 5.64
C LEU A 2 -9.31 6.50 6.53
N LYS A 3 -9.00 6.60 7.82
CA LYS A 3 -9.80 7.31 8.82
C LYS A 3 -8.87 8.20 9.61
N ALA A 4 -9.32 9.38 10.00
CA ALA A 4 -8.58 10.21 10.95
C ALA A 4 -8.48 9.45 12.27
N LEU A 5 -7.28 9.04 12.64
CA LEU A 5 -7.07 8.18 13.80
C LEU A 5 -5.90 8.71 14.61
N GLN A 6 -6.16 9.02 15.87
CA GLN A 6 -5.08 9.16 16.84
C GLN A 6 -4.58 7.75 17.18
N VAL A 7 -3.33 7.48 16.82
CA VAL A 7 -2.63 6.32 17.36
C VAL A 7 -2.29 6.66 18.80
N THR A 8 -3.08 6.12 19.74
CA THR A 8 -2.79 6.28 21.17
C THR A 8 -1.54 5.49 21.50
N ASN A 9 -0.57 6.12 22.19
CA ASN A 9 0.67 5.47 22.58
C ASN A 9 0.41 4.40 23.66
N SER A 10 0.18 3.16 23.22
CA SER A 10 0.21 1.97 24.07
C SER A 10 1.32 1.02 23.60
N PRO A 11 1.89 0.18 24.48
CA PRO A 11 2.92 -0.78 24.10
C PRO A 11 2.50 -1.70 22.93
N SER A 12 1.22 -2.05 22.88
CA SER A 12 0.62 -2.86 21.80
C SER A 12 0.63 -2.12 20.46
N SER A 13 0.24 -0.85 20.46
CA SER A 13 0.27 -0.02 19.25
C SER A 13 1.70 0.27 18.78
N GLU A 14 2.64 0.48 19.70
CA GLU A 14 4.05 0.74 19.40
C GLU A 14 4.71 -0.48 18.74
N HIS A 15 4.40 -1.68 19.22
CA HIS A 15 4.88 -2.91 18.59
C HIS A 15 4.34 -3.07 17.16
N MET A 16 3.05 -2.76 16.94
CA MET A 16 2.46 -2.80 15.60
C MET A 16 3.04 -1.73 14.67
N LEU A 17 3.31 -0.53 15.18
CA LEU A 17 4.02 0.52 14.44
C LEU A 17 5.42 0.05 14.04
N HIS A 18 6.14 -0.64 14.91
CA HIS A 18 7.44 -1.23 14.58
C HIS A 18 7.37 -2.24 13.44
N LEU A 19 6.37 -3.13 13.46
CA LEU A 19 6.12 -4.07 12.35
C LEU A 19 5.75 -3.32 11.06
N TRP A 20 5.00 -2.22 11.17
CA TRP A 20 4.66 -1.39 10.03
C TRP A 20 5.89 -0.74 9.39
N VAL A 21 6.77 -0.16 10.20
CA VAL A 21 8.04 0.43 9.76
C VAL A 21 8.88 -0.57 8.96
N GLN A 22 8.91 -1.84 9.37
CA GLN A 22 9.73 -2.87 8.72
C GLN A 22 9.37 -3.09 7.25
N ARG A 23 8.15 -2.74 6.82
CA ARG A 23 7.72 -2.82 5.42
C ARG A 23 8.42 -1.82 4.51
N TYR A 24 8.92 -0.72 5.07
CA TYR A 24 9.55 0.38 4.33
C TYR A 24 11.07 0.45 4.58
N ARG A 25 11.69 -0.71 4.77
CA ARG A 25 13.14 -0.84 4.76
C ARG A 25 13.65 -0.65 3.34
N VAL A 26 14.82 -0.04 3.23
CA VAL A 26 15.48 0.19 1.96
C VAL A 26 15.96 -1.14 1.38
N ASP A 27 15.60 -1.41 0.14
CA ASP A 27 16.17 -2.52 -0.65
C ASP A 27 17.43 -2.04 -1.38
N PHE A 28 18.57 -2.60 -0.98
CA PHE A 28 19.87 -2.30 -1.57
C PHE A 28 20.24 -3.21 -2.75
N ALA A 29 19.42 -4.20 -3.08
CA ALA A 29 19.68 -5.10 -4.21
C ALA A 29 20.00 -4.35 -5.54
N PRO A 30 19.32 -3.22 -5.87
CA PRO A 30 19.66 -2.44 -7.07
C PRO A 30 21.08 -1.86 -7.08
N LEU A 31 21.70 -1.68 -5.90
CA LEU A 31 23.03 -1.08 -5.76
C LEU A 31 24.15 -2.13 -5.62
N ALA A 32 23.82 -3.42 -5.51
CA ALA A 32 24.77 -4.48 -5.19
C ALA A 32 25.96 -4.62 -6.16
N ARG A 33 25.87 -4.02 -7.36
CA ARG A 33 26.91 -4.06 -8.40
C ARG A 33 27.68 -2.75 -8.56
N GLN A 34 27.43 -1.74 -7.73
CA GLN A 34 28.10 -0.44 -7.81
C GLN A 34 29.24 -0.35 -6.79
N GLU A 35 30.47 -0.23 -7.27
CA GLU A 35 31.70 -0.21 -6.44
C GLU A 35 31.70 0.96 -5.43
N ASP A 36 31.09 2.11 -5.77
CA ASP A 36 31.02 3.30 -4.92
C ASP A 36 29.67 3.50 -4.20
N ALA A 37 28.79 2.48 -4.21
CA ALA A 37 27.42 2.59 -3.70
C ALA A 37 27.35 3.16 -2.28
N SER A 38 28.22 2.69 -1.38
CA SER A 38 28.20 3.08 0.03
C SER A 38 28.50 4.56 0.24
N TYR A 39 29.48 5.11 -0.49
CA TYR A 39 29.83 6.53 -0.39
C TYR A 39 28.72 7.41 -0.97
N LEU A 40 28.23 7.07 -2.17
CA LEU A 40 27.15 7.79 -2.83
C LEU A 40 25.85 7.74 -2.02
N LEU A 41 25.57 6.62 -1.35
CA LEU A 41 24.41 6.47 -0.49
C LEU A 41 24.51 7.38 0.75
N LEU A 42 25.66 7.42 1.43
CA LEU A 42 25.91 8.33 2.54
C LEU A 42 25.75 9.79 2.12
N GLN A 43 26.30 10.15 0.96
CA GLN A 43 26.17 11.49 0.40
C GLN A 43 24.71 11.82 0.09
N ALA A 44 23.98 10.93 -0.60
CA ALA A 44 22.58 11.14 -0.96
C ALA A 44 21.64 11.19 0.26
N ALA A 45 21.98 10.49 1.34
CA ALA A 45 21.18 10.50 2.56
C ALA A 45 21.51 11.63 3.54
N SER A 46 22.57 12.41 3.28
CA SER A 46 22.90 13.62 4.06
C SER A 46 21.81 14.69 3.91
N VAL A 47 21.85 15.70 4.79
CA VAL A 47 20.93 16.85 4.71
C VAL A 47 21.03 17.52 3.33
N GLU A 48 22.25 17.74 2.84
CA GLU A 48 22.54 18.31 1.54
C GLU A 48 22.10 17.38 0.41
N GLY A 49 22.39 16.08 0.49
CA GLY A 49 22.01 15.09 -0.51
C GLY A 49 20.49 14.98 -0.68
N ARG A 50 19.74 14.93 0.43
CA ARG A 50 18.28 14.91 0.38
C ARG A 50 17.71 16.23 -0.15
N SER A 51 18.30 17.37 0.23
CA SER A 51 17.94 18.68 -0.33
C SER A 51 18.16 18.72 -1.84
N LEU A 52 19.30 18.24 -2.34
CA LEU A 52 19.59 18.14 -3.77
C LEU A 52 18.59 17.23 -4.49
N THR A 53 18.23 16.09 -3.89
CA THR A 53 17.23 15.16 -4.43
C THR A 53 15.87 15.84 -4.56
N VAL A 54 15.42 16.53 -3.51
CA VAL A 54 14.13 17.24 -3.48
C VAL A 54 14.12 18.42 -4.45
N ASN A 55 15.23 19.13 -4.59
CA ASN A 55 15.38 20.24 -5.55
C ASN A 55 15.22 19.81 -7.01
N LYS A 56 15.32 18.52 -7.35
CA LYS A 56 14.96 18.02 -8.70
C LYS A 56 13.46 18.11 -9.00
N PHE A 57 12.63 18.19 -7.95
CA PHE A 57 11.18 18.20 -8.02
C PHE A 57 10.60 19.53 -7.53
N GLN A 58 11.16 20.64 -8.01
CA GLN A 58 10.53 21.95 -7.85
C GLN A 58 9.05 21.91 -8.28
N ASP A 59 8.23 22.82 -7.75
CA ASP A 59 6.77 22.84 -7.96
C ASP A 59 6.37 22.68 -9.43
N SER A 60 7.10 23.30 -10.36
CA SER A 60 6.84 23.17 -11.81
C SER A 60 7.06 21.75 -12.33
N VAL A 61 8.18 21.12 -11.97
CA VAL A 61 8.54 19.75 -12.38
C VAL A 61 7.57 18.75 -11.76
N LEU A 62 7.29 18.87 -10.45
CA LEU A 62 6.37 17.97 -9.77
C LEU A 62 4.95 18.09 -10.35
N ASN A 63 4.49 19.30 -10.66
CA ASN A 63 3.21 19.49 -11.33
C ASN A 63 3.18 18.82 -12.71
N ILE A 64 4.24 18.95 -13.53
CA ILE A 64 4.33 18.26 -14.83
C ILE A 64 4.25 16.74 -14.65
N ILE A 65 4.98 16.19 -13.68
CA ILE A 65 4.95 14.75 -13.36
C ILE A 65 3.51 14.32 -13.04
N CYS A 66 2.80 15.02 -12.15
CA CYS A 66 1.43 14.67 -11.78
C CYS A 66 0.47 14.75 -12.99
N GLN A 67 0.64 15.74 -13.88
CA GLN A 67 -0.16 15.85 -15.10
C GLN A 67 0.14 14.71 -16.09
N MET A 68 1.40 14.32 -16.24
CA MET A 68 1.80 13.18 -17.07
C MET A 68 1.25 11.87 -16.51
N ALA A 69 1.30 11.67 -15.19
CA ALA A 69 0.71 10.52 -14.52
C ALA A 69 -0.80 10.46 -14.79
N TRP A 70 -1.51 11.59 -14.68
CA TRP A 70 -2.93 11.68 -15.05
C TRP A 70 -3.18 11.23 -16.50
N ILE A 71 -2.37 11.67 -17.46
CA ILE A 71 -2.52 11.26 -18.88
C ILE A 71 -2.32 9.75 -19.03
N GLN A 72 -1.33 9.17 -18.35
CA GLN A 72 -1.08 7.73 -18.38
C GLN A 72 -2.23 6.94 -17.74
N THR A 73 -2.74 7.39 -16.60
CA THR A 73 -3.94 6.79 -15.98
C THR A 73 -5.14 6.91 -16.90
N GLY A 74 -5.38 8.10 -17.48
CA GLY A 74 -6.47 8.32 -18.44
C GLY A 74 -6.40 7.33 -19.60
N LYS A 75 -5.23 7.17 -20.23
CA LYS A 75 -5.02 6.17 -21.29
C LYS A 75 -5.37 4.75 -20.84
N LEU A 76 -5.00 4.39 -19.61
CA LEU A 76 -5.31 3.07 -19.05
C LEU A 76 -6.81 2.87 -18.79
N TYR A 77 -7.56 3.93 -18.54
CA TYR A 77 -8.98 3.88 -18.23
C TYR A 77 -9.89 4.35 -19.38
N ASN A 78 -9.31 4.76 -20.52
CA ASN A 78 -10.02 5.29 -21.70
C ASN A 78 -11.06 4.31 -22.30
N TYR A 79 -10.95 3.01 -22.01
CA TYR A 79 -11.94 2.02 -22.44
C TYR A 79 -13.25 2.05 -21.61
N ILE A 80 -13.28 2.78 -20.50
CA ILE A 80 -14.49 3.04 -19.72
C ILE A 80 -14.86 4.50 -19.93
N SER A 81 -15.95 4.74 -20.65
CA SER A 81 -16.47 6.10 -20.83
C SER A 81 -16.83 6.74 -19.48
N ASN A 82 -16.36 7.96 -19.24
CA ASN A 82 -16.78 8.85 -18.15
C ASN A 82 -16.55 8.33 -16.72
N ILE A 83 -15.43 7.65 -16.41
CA ILE A 83 -15.11 7.34 -15.00
C ILE A 83 -14.91 8.61 -14.17
N ILE A 84 -14.16 9.56 -14.74
CA ILE A 84 -13.80 10.82 -14.11
C ILE A 84 -13.93 11.91 -15.16
N ASP A 85 -14.63 13.00 -14.84
CA ASP A 85 -14.67 14.17 -15.71
C ASP A 85 -13.36 14.98 -15.65
N LEU A 86 -13.16 15.92 -16.57
CA LEU A 86 -11.93 16.73 -16.62
C LEU A 86 -11.73 17.59 -15.36
N GLN A 87 -12.79 17.98 -14.67
CA GLN A 87 -12.72 18.80 -13.47
C GLN A 87 -12.34 17.96 -12.24
N GLU A 88 -12.93 16.78 -12.10
CA GLU A 88 -12.54 15.74 -11.15
C GLU A 88 -11.09 15.33 -11.34
N ALA A 89 -10.69 15.06 -12.58
CA ALA A 89 -9.31 14.77 -12.96
C ALA A 89 -8.33 15.81 -12.41
N ARG A 90 -8.59 17.08 -12.73
CA ARG A 90 -7.77 18.22 -12.28
C ARG A 90 -7.72 18.32 -10.76
N ARG A 91 -8.84 18.07 -10.07
CA ARG A 91 -8.88 18.06 -8.60
C ARG A 91 -8.02 16.94 -8.03
N ILE A 92 -8.16 15.71 -8.54
CA ILE A 92 -7.34 14.56 -8.11
C ILE A 92 -5.86 14.87 -8.35
N THR A 93 -5.49 15.36 -9.53
CA THR A 93 -4.10 15.77 -9.84
C THR A 93 -3.58 16.87 -8.91
N HIS A 94 -4.40 17.86 -8.57
CA HIS A 94 -4.02 18.89 -7.62
C HIS A 94 -3.74 18.33 -6.22
N PHE A 95 -4.59 17.41 -5.73
CA PHE A 95 -4.34 16.76 -4.44
C PHE A 95 -3.13 15.82 -4.49
N THR A 96 -2.93 15.09 -5.59
CA THR A 96 -1.71 14.29 -5.81
C THR A 96 -0.47 15.16 -5.70
N PHE A 97 -0.43 16.33 -6.37
CA PHE A 97 0.66 17.28 -6.24
C PHE A 97 0.92 17.68 -4.78
N ARG A 98 -0.14 17.99 -4.02
CA ARG A 98 -0.02 18.35 -2.59
C ARG A 98 0.54 17.20 -1.73
N ILE A 99 0.13 15.97 -2.00
CA ILE A 99 0.64 14.77 -1.32
C ILE A 99 2.15 14.66 -1.54
N TYR A 100 2.60 14.65 -2.81
CA TYR A 100 4.02 14.47 -3.10
C TYR A 100 4.88 15.64 -2.66
N LYS A 101 4.36 16.88 -2.72
CA LYS A 101 5.06 18.04 -2.15
C LYS A 101 5.32 17.85 -0.66
N LYS A 102 4.27 17.47 0.09
CA LYS A 102 4.39 17.20 1.52
C LYS A 102 5.28 15.99 1.83
N LEU A 103 5.22 14.94 1.01
CA LEU A 103 6.08 13.77 1.11
C LEU A 103 7.55 14.14 0.99
N LEU A 104 7.89 14.94 -0.02
CA LEU A 104 9.25 15.42 -0.27
C LEU A 104 9.75 16.33 0.88
N ASP A 105 8.89 17.19 1.42
CA ASP A 105 9.23 17.98 2.62
C ASP A 105 9.57 17.09 3.81
N CYS A 106 8.80 16.01 4.03
CA CYS A 106 9.06 15.04 5.09
C CYS A 106 10.35 14.25 4.83
N TYR A 107 10.56 13.78 3.59
CA TYR A 107 11.79 13.11 3.18
C TYR A 107 13.02 13.99 3.43
N GLN A 108 12.97 15.27 3.06
CA GLN A 108 14.09 16.20 3.29
C GLN A 108 14.45 16.33 4.77
N LYS A 109 13.45 16.40 5.64
CA LYS A 109 13.63 16.58 7.10
C LYS A 109 14.14 15.34 7.82
N GLN A 110 13.88 14.16 7.29
CA GLN A 110 14.34 12.88 7.86
C GLN A 110 15.76 12.49 7.39
N ALA A 111 16.58 13.47 7.04
CA ALA A 111 17.99 13.25 6.72
C ALA A 111 18.72 12.55 7.88
N LEU A 112 19.77 11.79 7.54
CA LEU A 112 20.62 11.17 8.54
C LEU A 112 21.30 12.25 9.36
N ASN A 113 20.74 12.55 10.52
CA ASN A 113 21.47 13.27 11.56
C ASN A 113 22.63 12.36 11.96
N SER A 114 23.85 12.91 11.97
CA SER A 114 25.11 12.25 12.29
C SER A 114 25.19 11.67 13.73
N HIS A 115 24.06 11.59 14.44
CA HIS A 115 23.92 10.86 15.68
C HIS A 115 23.82 9.37 15.38
N LYS A 116 24.98 8.70 15.50
CA LYS A 116 25.07 7.25 15.67
C LYS A 116 24.10 6.83 16.77
N THR A 117 22.97 6.25 16.41
CA THR A 117 22.24 5.37 17.32
C THR A 117 23.01 4.05 17.39
N ASP A 118 23.14 3.46 18.57
CA ASP A 118 23.93 2.25 18.86
C ASP A 118 23.57 1.01 18.00
N ASN A 119 22.51 1.07 17.18
CA ASN A 119 21.97 -0.03 16.37
C ASN A 119 22.19 0.10 14.84
N GLY A 120 23.15 0.92 14.40
CA GLY A 120 23.48 1.07 12.97
C GLY A 120 22.61 2.10 12.23
N ILE A 121 22.91 2.33 10.94
CA ILE A 121 22.25 3.34 10.11
C ILE A 121 20.91 2.80 9.62
N ASN A 122 19.80 3.44 10.02
CA ASN A 122 18.48 3.13 9.48
C ASN A 122 18.21 4.01 8.25
N TRP A 123 18.25 3.40 7.06
CA TRP A 123 18.17 4.09 5.77
C TRP A 123 16.73 4.36 5.29
N GLY A 124 15.72 3.79 5.96
CA GLY A 124 14.30 3.86 5.56
C GLY A 124 13.50 4.97 6.26
N ILE A 125 12.20 4.75 6.40
CA ILE A 125 11.32 5.61 7.20
C ILE A 125 11.52 5.27 8.67
N THR A 126 12.12 6.18 9.44
CA THR A 126 12.39 5.95 10.87
C THR A 126 11.22 6.37 11.76
N ALA A 127 10.46 7.39 11.33
CA ALA A 127 9.30 7.92 12.05
C ALA A 127 8.04 7.81 11.18
N ILE A 128 7.53 6.57 11.03
CA ILE A 128 6.34 6.32 10.20
C ILE A 128 5.08 7.00 10.75
N ALA A 129 4.96 7.08 12.08
CA ALA A 129 3.84 7.77 12.73
C ALA A 129 3.84 9.26 12.38
N ASP A 130 5.00 9.91 12.41
CA ASP A 130 5.14 11.32 12.03
C ASP A 130 4.82 11.55 10.55
N LEU A 131 5.28 10.64 9.67
CA LEU A 131 4.97 10.69 8.25
C LEU A 131 3.47 10.51 7.99
N ALA A 132 2.85 9.51 8.63
CA ALA A 132 1.43 9.24 8.54
C ALA A 132 0.62 10.45 9.02
N TYR A 133 0.95 10.98 10.19
CA TYR A 133 0.31 12.17 10.77
C TYR A 133 0.46 13.40 9.86
N ALA A 134 1.65 13.61 9.29
CA ALA A 134 1.91 14.76 8.42
C ALA A 134 1.15 14.70 7.08
N LEU A 135 0.84 13.51 6.58
CA LEU A 135 0.15 13.29 5.31
C LEU A 135 -1.36 13.06 5.47
N GLU A 136 -1.81 12.57 6.62
CA GLU A 136 -3.20 12.17 6.89
C GLU A 136 -4.23 13.21 6.43
N PRO A 137 -4.12 14.53 6.77
CA PRO A 137 -5.13 15.49 6.36
C PRO A 137 -5.28 15.62 4.84
N ILE A 138 -4.17 15.46 4.09
CA ILE A 138 -4.19 15.55 2.63
C ILE A 138 -4.69 14.24 2.02
N LEU A 139 -4.29 13.09 2.60
CA LEU A 139 -4.68 11.77 2.12
C LEU A 139 -6.15 11.46 2.37
N ILE A 140 -6.75 11.94 3.47
CA ILE A 140 -8.19 11.81 3.72
C ILE A 140 -8.97 12.56 2.65
N VAL A 141 -8.65 13.84 2.44
CA VAL A 141 -9.33 14.66 1.42
C VAL A 141 -9.11 14.10 0.02
N PHE A 142 -7.91 13.58 -0.25
CA PHE A 142 -7.64 12.87 -1.50
C PHE A 142 -8.56 11.65 -1.63
N GLN A 143 -8.58 10.75 -0.64
CA GLN A 143 -9.42 9.56 -0.67
C GLN A 143 -10.89 9.94 -0.85
N GLU A 144 -11.42 10.93 -0.11
CA GLU A 144 -12.80 11.42 -0.21
C GLU A 144 -13.22 11.90 -1.61
N GLN A 145 -12.29 12.17 -2.53
CA GLN A 145 -12.66 12.51 -3.91
C GLN A 145 -13.48 11.40 -4.59
N HIS A 146 -13.34 10.12 -4.18
CA HIS A 146 -14.19 9.03 -4.69
C HIS A 146 -15.66 9.15 -4.26
N LEU A 147 -15.93 9.81 -3.12
CA LEU A 147 -17.31 10.05 -2.66
C LEU A 147 -17.96 11.14 -3.52
N VAL A 148 -17.16 12.13 -3.93
CA VAL A 148 -17.61 13.23 -4.79
C VAL A 148 -17.95 12.73 -6.20
N SER A 149 -17.15 11.82 -6.75
CA SER A 149 -17.43 11.19 -8.05
C SER A 149 -18.65 10.26 -8.04
N LYS A 150 -19.12 9.86 -6.85
CA LYS A 150 -20.17 8.84 -6.65
C LYS A 150 -19.87 7.52 -7.37
N ASP A 151 -18.59 7.29 -7.66
CA ASP A 151 -18.11 6.15 -8.44
C ASP A 151 -16.84 5.62 -7.79
N TRP A 152 -16.93 4.41 -7.24
CA TRP A 152 -15.81 3.72 -6.60
C TRP A 152 -14.64 3.48 -7.56
N ARG A 153 -14.87 3.45 -8.89
CA ARG A 153 -13.80 3.36 -9.90
C ARG A 153 -12.82 4.52 -9.83
N CYS A 154 -13.25 5.66 -9.29
CA CYS A 154 -12.37 6.79 -8.99
C CYS A 154 -11.24 6.37 -8.04
N LEU A 155 -11.46 5.47 -7.07
CA LEU A 155 -10.41 5.01 -6.16
C LEU A 155 -9.33 4.18 -6.87
N GLY A 156 -9.73 3.32 -7.83
CA GLY A 156 -8.80 2.59 -8.69
C GLY A 156 -7.99 3.52 -9.61
N PHE A 157 -8.65 4.56 -10.12
CA PHE A 157 -7.99 5.61 -10.88
C PHE A 157 -6.95 6.36 -10.03
N MET A 158 -7.34 6.81 -8.84
CA MET A 158 -6.49 7.57 -7.92
C MET A 158 -5.24 6.80 -7.51
N THR A 159 -5.38 5.53 -7.12
CA THR A 159 -4.24 4.67 -6.77
C THR A 159 -3.33 4.41 -7.97
N THR A 160 -3.91 4.23 -9.17
CA THR A 160 -3.12 4.11 -10.41
C THR A 160 -2.35 5.39 -10.72
N GLN A 161 -2.94 6.57 -10.50
CA GLN A 161 -2.27 7.85 -10.68
C GLN A 161 -1.09 8.03 -9.71
N LEU A 162 -1.22 7.59 -8.45
CA LEU A 162 -0.10 7.57 -7.51
C LEU A 162 1.03 6.65 -8.01
N ASN A 163 0.71 5.44 -8.47
CA ASN A 163 1.70 4.52 -9.03
C ASN A 163 2.45 5.14 -10.23
N PHE A 164 1.76 5.73 -11.21
CA PHE A 164 2.45 6.39 -12.33
C PHE A 164 3.25 7.62 -11.88
N THR A 165 2.79 8.35 -10.86
CA THR A 165 3.55 9.46 -10.28
C THR A 165 4.85 8.94 -9.64
N ASN A 166 4.78 7.84 -8.88
CA ASN A 166 5.95 7.16 -8.31
C ASN A 166 6.96 6.76 -9.39
N GLN A 167 6.50 6.10 -10.46
CA GLN A 167 7.35 5.66 -11.58
C GLN A 167 8.05 6.85 -12.25
N LEU A 168 7.32 7.93 -12.51
CA LEU A 168 7.87 9.13 -13.14
C LEU A 168 8.87 9.86 -12.22
N ILE A 169 8.61 9.93 -10.91
CA ILE A 169 9.58 10.45 -9.93
C ILE A 169 10.87 9.63 -9.96
N ILE A 170 10.78 8.31 -9.85
CA ILE A 170 11.94 7.41 -9.85
C ILE A 170 12.76 7.54 -11.13
N SER A 171 12.09 7.72 -12.29
CA SER A 171 12.78 7.88 -13.58
C SER A 171 13.69 9.13 -13.66
N LYS A 172 13.56 10.08 -12.73
CA LYS A 172 14.36 11.31 -12.65
C LYS A 172 15.50 11.24 -11.65
N LEU A 173 15.64 10.13 -10.94
CA LEU A 173 16.59 9.96 -9.85
C LEU A 173 17.79 9.12 -10.25
N SER A 174 18.92 9.37 -9.59
CA SER A 174 20.03 8.42 -9.61
C SER A 174 19.64 7.14 -8.85
N PRO A 175 20.32 6.00 -9.07
CA PRO A 175 20.02 4.77 -8.37
C PRO A 175 20.01 4.89 -6.84
N VAL A 176 20.97 5.64 -6.27
CA VAL A 176 21.05 5.84 -4.81
C VAL A 176 19.90 6.71 -4.26
N GLU A 177 19.53 7.75 -4.99
CA GLU A 177 18.40 8.61 -4.63
C GLU A 177 17.07 7.85 -4.72
N ALA A 178 16.91 7.06 -5.79
CA ALA A 178 15.73 6.24 -6.00
C ALA A 178 15.56 5.23 -4.87
N VAL A 179 16.63 4.54 -4.48
CA VAL A 179 16.64 3.56 -3.39
C VAL A 179 16.27 4.20 -2.04
N LEU A 180 16.71 5.43 -1.78
CA LEU A 180 16.37 6.16 -0.55
C LEU A 180 14.94 6.73 -0.54
N LEU A 181 14.43 7.18 -1.69
CA LEU A 181 13.10 7.80 -1.78
C LEU A 181 11.98 6.75 -1.95
N LYS A 182 12.27 5.60 -2.57
CA LYS A 182 11.30 4.52 -2.84
C LYS A 182 10.44 4.15 -1.61
N PRO A 183 10.97 3.97 -0.40
CA PRO A 183 10.14 3.63 0.77
C PRO A 183 9.03 4.67 1.05
N TYR A 184 9.30 5.95 0.81
CA TYR A 184 8.34 7.05 1.01
C TYR A 184 7.26 7.05 -0.08
N LEU A 185 7.64 6.74 -1.32
CA LEU A 185 6.72 6.60 -2.45
C LEU A 185 5.79 5.40 -2.25
N ASP A 186 6.33 4.28 -1.79
CA ASP A 186 5.57 3.05 -1.50
C ASP A 186 4.63 3.26 -0.31
N PHE A 187 5.07 3.99 0.71
CA PHE A 187 4.24 4.40 1.83
C PHE A 187 2.99 5.16 1.37
N VAL A 188 3.14 6.16 0.50
CA VAL A 188 1.99 6.94 0.01
C VAL A 188 1.00 6.09 -0.77
N GLU A 189 1.48 5.21 -1.64
CA GLU A 189 0.61 4.33 -2.41
C GLU A 189 -0.14 3.35 -1.50
N GLU A 190 0.57 2.72 -0.56
CA GLU A 190 -0.05 1.79 0.39
C GLU A 190 -1.01 2.52 1.33
N GLN A 191 -0.70 3.72 1.81
CA GLN A 191 -1.51 4.42 2.79
C GLN A 191 -2.90 4.80 2.26
N VAL A 192 -3.04 4.95 0.94
CA VAL A 192 -4.34 5.20 0.30
C VAL A 192 -5.16 3.92 0.12
N ALA A 193 -4.50 2.76 -0.01
CA ALA A 193 -5.17 1.50 -0.33
C ALA A 193 -5.36 0.57 0.89
N ILE A 194 -4.41 0.57 1.82
CA ILE A 194 -4.25 -0.44 2.87
C ILE A 194 -4.45 0.20 4.25
N PRO A 195 -5.33 -0.34 5.12
CA PRO A 195 -5.65 0.29 6.40
C PRO A 195 -4.62 0.02 7.52
N TRP A 196 -3.31 0.01 7.23
CA TRP A 196 -2.28 -0.34 8.24
C TRP A 196 -2.26 0.59 9.45
N GLN A 197 -2.45 1.90 9.26
CA GLN A 197 -2.58 2.84 10.37
C GLN A 197 -3.77 2.50 11.28
N ARG A 198 -4.90 2.07 10.69
CA ARG A 198 -6.09 1.66 11.46
C ARG A 198 -5.86 0.33 12.18
N VAL A 199 -5.13 -0.61 11.59
CA VAL A 199 -4.69 -1.83 12.27
C VAL A 199 -3.85 -1.48 13.50
N CYS A 200 -2.88 -0.56 13.37
CA CYS A 200 -2.05 -0.11 14.50
C CYS A 200 -2.88 0.61 15.57
N SER A 201 -3.85 1.44 15.17
CA SER A 201 -4.75 2.12 16.09
C SER A 201 -5.68 1.14 16.82
N ALA A 202 -6.26 0.15 16.13
CA ALA A 202 -7.12 -0.87 16.73
C ALA A 202 -6.37 -1.74 17.75
N ALA A 203 -5.09 -2.00 17.51
CA ALA A 203 -4.23 -2.73 18.44
C ALA A 203 -4.06 -2.04 19.79
N SER A 204 -4.29 -0.73 19.88
CA SER A 204 -4.17 0.01 21.13
C SER A 204 -5.16 -0.42 22.21
N GLN A 205 -6.28 -1.03 21.81
CA GLN A 205 -7.35 -1.50 22.69
C GLN A 205 -7.02 -2.82 23.40
N TYR A 206 -5.86 -3.41 23.09
CA TYR A 206 -5.46 -4.72 23.56
C TYR A 206 -4.22 -4.65 24.46
N GLU A 207 -4.16 -5.54 25.45
CA GLU A 207 -2.91 -5.81 26.17
C GLU A 207 -1.94 -6.62 25.30
N VAL A 208 -0.63 -6.45 25.55
CA VAL A 208 0.47 -6.99 24.73
C VAL A 208 0.39 -8.52 24.55
N MET A 209 -0.12 -9.23 25.55
CA MET A 209 -0.14 -10.69 25.58
C MET A 209 -1.48 -11.31 25.15
N THR A 210 -2.41 -10.52 24.61
CA THR A 210 -3.69 -11.07 24.14
C THR A 210 -3.50 -11.93 22.88
N PRO A 211 -4.18 -13.08 22.76
CA PRO A 211 -4.07 -13.95 21.58
C PRO A 211 -4.41 -13.23 20.27
N LYS A 212 -5.40 -12.33 20.27
CA LYS A 212 -5.78 -11.53 19.09
C LYS A 212 -4.64 -10.63 18.60
N LEU A 213 -3.97 -9.96 19.53
CA LEU A 213 -2.85 -9.09 19.17
C LEU A 213 -1.66 -9.91 18.68
N ARG A 214 -1.33 -11.02 19.35
CA ARG A 214 -0.25 -11.93 18.92
C ARG A 214 -0.49 -12.47 17.51
N LEU A 215 -1.69 -12.94 17.22
CA LEU A 215 -2.06 -13.38 15.87
C LEU A 215 -1.95 -12.25 14.84
N ALA A 216 -2.44 -11.04 15.15
CA ALA A 216 -2.30 -9.89 14.25
C ALA A 216 -0.83 -9.53 13.97
N GLN A 217 0.05 -9.63 14.97
CA GLN A 217 1.49 -9.44 14.85
C GLN A 217 2.14 -10.49 13.95
N GLU A 218 1.78 -11.78 14.11
CA GLU A 218 2.29 -12.86 13.27
C GLU A 218 1.91 -12.67 11.80
N ILE A 219 0.65 -12.33 11.51
CA ILE A 219 0.18 -12.06 10.15
C ILE A 219 0.94 -10.86 9.56
N MET A 220 1.02 -9.75 10.30
CA MET A 220 1.66 -8.53 9.81
C MET A 220 3.16 -8.70 9.54
N SER A 221 3.87 -9.45 10.41
CA SER A 221 5.30 -9.72 10.27
C SER A 221 5.65 -10.46 8.98
N HIS A 222 4.72 -11.30 8.49
CA HIS A 222 4.93 -12.13 7.31
C HIS A 222 4.18 -11.63 6.07
N ALA A 223 3.45 -10.51 6.16
CA ALA A 223 2.48 -10.11 5.14
C ALA A 223 3.08 -10.02 3.72
N SER A 224 4.25 -9.40 3.57
CA SER A 224 4.93 -9.26 2.28
C SER A 224 5.44 -10.61 1.74
N ALA A 225 5.95 -11.47 2.61
CA ALA A 225 6.43 -12.80 2.23
C ALA A 225 5.26 -13.70 1.79
N ASN A 226 4.15 -13.66 2.53
CA ASN A 226 2.92 -14.38 2.20
C ASN A 226 2.39 -13.91 0.84
N ALA A 227 2.34 -12.59 0.61
CA ALA A 227 1.90 -12.03 -0.67
C ALA A 227 2.74 -12.56 -1.84
N LEU A 228 4.06 -12.65 -1.70
CA LEU A 228 4.92 -13.19 -2.74
C LEU A 228 4.64 -14.68 -3.02
N VAL A 229 4.51 -15.50 -1.97
CA VAL A 229 4.22 -16.94 -2.11
C VAL A 229 2.87 -17.16 -2.80
N ILE A 230 1.83 -16.45 -2.36
CA ILE A 230 0.48 -16.55 -2.93
C ILE A 230 0.48 -16.09 -4.39
N TYR A 231 1.15 -14.98 -4.70
CA TYR A 231 1.27 -14.51 -6.09
C TYR A 231 1.93 -15.57 -6.98
N GLN A 232 3.04 -16.18 -6.53
CA GLN A 232 3.72 -17.23 -7.29
C GLN A 232 2.80 -18.44 -7.55
N GLN A 233 2.01 -18.85 -6.55
CA GLN A 233 1.02 -19.92 -6.69
C GLN A 233 -0.11 -19.53 -7.67
N LEU A 234 -0.59 -18.29 -7.62
CA LEU A 234 -1.59 -17.79 -8.57
C LEU A 234 -1.09 -17.83 -10.01
N VAL A 235 0.16 -17.41 -10.27
CA VAL A 235 0.76 -17.51 -11.61
C VAL A 235 0.83 -18.95 -12.11
N GLN A 236 1.11 -19.91 -11.22
CA GLN A 236 1.16 -21.34 -11.56
C GLN A 236 -0.22 -21.95 -11.82
N LEU A 237 -1.22 -21.60 -11.00
CA LEU A 237 -2.58 -22.15 -11.11
C LEU A 237 -3.39 -21.50 -12.23
N LEU A 238 -3.08 -20.25 -12.56
CA LEU A 238 -3.79 -19.46 -13.55
C LEU A 238 -2.86 -18.93 -14.66
N PRO A 239 -2.10 -19.81 -15.37
CA PRO A 239 -1.06 -19.39 -16.30
C PRO A 239 -1.60 -18.66 -17.54
N HIS A 240 -2.88 -18.86 -17.85
CA HIS A 240 -3.57 -18.21 -18.97
C HIS A 240 -4.53 -17.11 -18.52
N HIS A 241 -4.55 -16.75 -17.23
CA HIS A 241 -5.37 -15.64 -16.78
C HIS A 241 -4.80 -14.33 -17.30
N GLN A 242 -5.67 -13.57 -17.94
CA GLN A 242 -5.37 -12.28 -18.53
C GLN A 242 -6.47 -11.30 -18.13
N SER A 243 -6.06 -10.17 -17.56
CA SER A 243 -6.91 -9.01 -17.36
C SER A 243 -6.72 -8.04 -18.53
N ARG A 244 -7.45 -6.93 -18.53
CA ARG A 244 -7.21 -5.82 -19.48
C ARG A 244 -5.79 -5.25 -19.43
N ARG A 245 -5.09 -5.41 -18.29
CA ARG A 245 -3.68 -4.96 -18.12
C ARG A 245 -2.66 -6.01 -18.60
N GLY A 246 -3.13 -7.17 -19.05
CA GLY A 246 -2.29 -8.28 -19.52
C GLY A 246 -2.29 -9.49 -18.58
N TYR A 247 -1.29 -10.36 -18.75
CA TYR A 247 -1.09 -11.57 -17.96
C TYR A 247 -0.59 -11.25 -16.55
N LEU A 248 -0.85 -12.15 -15.60
CA LEU A 248 -0.33 -12.04 -14.23
C LEU A 248 1.19 -11.83 -14.17
N THR A 249 1.93 -12.39 -15.14
CA THR A 249 3.39 -12.26 -15.26
C THR A 249 3.88 -10.88 -15.71
N ASN A 250 2.99 -9.96 -16.08
CA ASN A 250 3.36 -8.58 -16.43
C ASN A 250 3.91 -7.85 -15.19
N PRO A 251 5.10 -7.21 -15.25
CA PRO A 251 5.68 -6.46 -14.13
C PRO A 251 4.75 -5.42 -13.48
N ASP A 252 3.88 -4.75 -14.26
CA ASP A 252 2.94 -3.78 -13.71
C ASP A 252 1.80 -4.45 -12.93
N ILE A 253 1.40 -5.66 -13.34
CA ILE A 253 0.38 -6.45 -12.63
C ILE A 253 0.98 -7.03 -11.35
N TYR A 254 2.22 -7.52 -11.40
CA TYR A 254 2.96 -8.03 -10.23
C TYR A 254 2.89 -7.07 -9.03
N HIS A 255 3.25 -5.79 -9.24
CA HIS A 255 3.22 -4.80 -8.17
C HIS A 255 1.82 -4.63 -7.57
N SER A 256 0.80 -4.47 -8.44
CA SER A 256 -0.58 -4.30 -7.99
C SER A 256 -1.12 -5.52 -7.25
N CYS A 257 -0.79 -6.74 -7.70
CA CYS A 257 -1.22 -7.97 -7.04
C CYS A 257 -0.60 -8.11 -5.65
N LEU A 258 0.70 -7.82 -5.50
CA LEU A 258 1.34 -7.88 -4.18
C LEU A 258 0.74 -6.87 -3.20
N ARG A 259 0.47 -5.64 -3.66
CA ARG A 259 -0.21 -4.62 -2.85
C ARG A 259 -1.59 -5.11 -2.41
N ASP A 260 -2.38 -5.65 -3.34
CA ASP A 260 -3.74 -6.11 -3.03
C ASP A 260 -3.71 -7.34 -2.10
N LEU A 261 -2.73 -8.24 -2.21
CA LEU A 261 -2.55 -9.35 -1.26
C LEU A 261 -2.22 -8.84 0.15
N ASN A 262 -1.40 -7.79 0.26
CA ASN A 262 -1.16 -7.12 1.54
C ASN A 262 -2.43 -6.43 2.06
N MET A 263 -3.24 -5.84 1.17
CA MET A 263 -4.53 -5.22 1.52
C MET A 263 -5.47 -6.23 2.18
N PHE A 264 -5.64 -7.41 1.58
CA PHE A 264 -6.50 -8.46 2.15
C PHE A 264 -6.02 -8.90 3.54
N GLN A 265 -4.71 -9.09 3.71
CA GLN A 265 -4.13 -9.42 5.02
C GLN A 265 -4.37 -8.33 6.06
N ALA A 266 -4.24 -7.05 5.69
CA ALA A 266 -4.53 -5.93 6.57
C ALA A 266 -6.01 -5.90 7.00
N TYR A 267 -6.94 -6.16 6.09
CA TYR A 267 -8.36 -6.25 6.42
C TYR A 267 -8.68 -7.45 7.33
N ILE A 268 -8.01 -8.60 7.18
CA ILE A 268 -8.13 -9.72 8.11
C ILE A 268 -7.65 -9.31 9.51
N CYS A 269 -6.47 -8.70 9.63
CA CYS A 269 -5.97 -8.18 10.91
C CYS A 269 -6.93 -7.16 11.53
N LEU A 270 -7.49 -6.28 10.71
CA LEU A 270 -8.43 -5.26 11.16
C LEU A 270 -9.71 -5.89 11.69
N CYS A 271 -10.30 -6.84 10.96
CA CYS A 271 -11.48 -7.57 11.41
C CYS A 271 -11.23 -8.34 12.71
N LEU A 272 -10.05 -8.95 12.84
CA LEU A 272 -9.62 -9.65 14.05
C LEU A 272 -9.57 -8.71 15.28
N LEU A 273 -8.93 -7.55 15.13
CA LEU A 273 -8.78 -6.56 16.20
C LEU A 273 -10.09 -5.82 16.50
N GLU A 274 -10.94 -5.57 15.51
CA GLU A 274 -12.26 -4.96 15.73
C GLU A 274 -13.34 -5.97 16.14
N GLY A 275 -13.04 -7.28 16.08
CA GLY A 275 -14.00 -8.35 16.39
C GLY A 275 -15.20 -8.39 15.44
N SER A 276 -15.03 -7.95 14.20
CA SER A 276 -16.13 -7.78 13.24
C SER A 276 -15.68 -7.97 11.81
N LEU A 277 -16.52 -8.58 10.97
CA LEU A 277 -16.29 -8.68 9.51
C LEU A 277 -16.65 -7.40 8.74
N LYS A 278 -17.20 -6.38 9.41
CA LYS A 278 -17.64 -5.13 8.79
C LYS A 278 -16.58 -4.47 7.90
N PRO A 279 -15.29 -4.35 8.29
CA PRO A 279 -14.28 -3.76 7.41
C PRO A 279 -14.18 -4.47 6.06
N ILE A 280 -14.28 -5.80 6.03
CA ILE A 280 -14.28 -6.55 4.76
C ILE A 280 -15.59 -6.34 4.01
N GLN A 281 -16.73 -6.47 4.70
CA GLN A 281 -18.06 -6.40 4.09
C GLN A 281 -18.38 -5.03 3.50
N GLU A 282 -18.08 -3.95 4.23
CA GLU A 282 -18.50 -2.58 3.91
C GLU A 282 -17.43 -1.82 3.09
N GLU A 283 -16.17 -2.27 3.13
CA GLU A 283 -15.06 -1.54 2.48
C GLU A 283 -14.36 -2.40 1.40
N LEU A 284 -13.84 -3.59 1.76
CA LEU A 284 -13.04 -4.40 0.83
C LEU A 284 -13.88 -5.04 -0.29
N VAL A 285 -15.03 -5.64 0.03
CA VAL A 285 -15.89 -6.31 -0.96
C VAL A 285 -16.41 -5.33 -2.02
N PRO A 286 -16.95 -4.15 -1.67
CA PRO A 286 -17.33 -3.14 -2.66
C PRO A 286 -16.17 -2.69 -3.54
N LEU A 287 -14.99 -2.46 -2.93
CA LEU A 287 -13.78 -2.08 -3.66
C LEU A 287 -13.40 -3.13 -4.70
N CYS A 288 -13.28 -4.40 -4.30
CA CYS A 288 -12.89 -5.48 -5.19
C CYS A 288 -13.94 -5.72 -6.28
N THR A 289 -15.23 -5.72 -5.95
CA THR A 289 -16.32 -5.88 -6.93
C THR A 289 -16.16 -4.92 -8.11
N MET A 290 -15.91 -3.65 -7.80
CA MET A 290 -15.71 -2.61 -8.81
C MET A 290 -14.46 -2.85 -9.66
N VAL A 291 -13.34 -3.24 -9.05
CA VAL A 291 -12.07 -3.48 -9.77
C VAL A 291 -12.22 -4.65 -10.72
N MET A 292 -12.89 -5.72 -10.30
CA MET A 292 -13.09 -6.93 -11.09
C MET A 292 -13.88 -6.64 -12.37
N GLU A 293 -15.02 -5.93 -12.26
CA GLU A 293 -15.83 -5.53 -13.40
C GLU A 293 -15.05 -4.60 -14.36
N SER A 294 -14.31 -3.64 -13.80
CA SER A 294 -13.60 -2.63 -14.60
C SER A 294 -12.41 -3.22 -15.36
N LEU A 295 -11.68 -4.15 -14.74
CA LEU A 295 -10.46 -4.75 -15.31
C LEU A 295 -10.69 -6.09 -16.01
N GLU A 296 -11.96 -6.54 -16.10
CA GLU A 296 -12.36 -7.87 -16.60
C GLU A 296 -11.61 -9.01 -15.90
N ILE A 297 -11.37 -8.85 -14.61
CA ILE A 297 -10.78 -9.93 -13.81
C ILE A 297 -11.91 -10.92 -13.52
N LYS A 298 -11.68 -12.19 -13.86
CA LYS A 298 -12.61 -13.29 -13.63
C LYS A 298 -12.82 -13.55 -12.14
N TRP A 299 -14.07 -13.69 -11.69
CA TRP A 299 -14.43 -13.93 -10.28
C TRP A 299 -13.78 -15.19 -9.69
N GLU A 300 -13.52 -16.20 -10.52
CA GLU A 300 -12.81 -17.42 -10.16
C GLU A 300 -11.40 -17.12 -9.63
N MET A 301 -10.77 -16.03 -10.05
CA MET A 301 -9.48 -15.59 -9.51
C MET A 301 -9.60 -15.21 -8.03
N ILE A 302 -10.65 -14.47 -7.63
CA ILE A 302 -10.86 -14.08 -6.22
C ILE A 302 -11.11 -15.32 -5.35
N GLU A 303 -11.80 -16.33 -5.87
CA GLU A 303 -12.05 -17.57 -5.14
C GLU A 303 -10.73 -18.30 -4.81
N ILE A 304 -9.89 -18.52 -5.83
CA ILE A 304 -8.57 -19.13 -5.67
C ILE A 304 -7.70 -18.25 -4.76
N TRP A 305 -7.73 -16.94 -4.94
CA TRP A 305 -7.01 -15.96 -4.13
C TRP A 305 -7.35 -16.06 -2.64
N CYS A 306 -8.64 -16.11 -2.29
CA CYS A 306 -9.09 -16.24 -0.91
C CYS A 306 -8.68 -17.59 -0.31
N GLN A 307 -8.75 -18.67 -1.09
CA GLN A 307 -8.34 -20.01 -0.65
C GLN A 307 -6.84 -20.07 -0.38
N LEU A 308 -6.00 -19.62 -1.31
CA LEU A 308 -4.55 -19.59 -1.14
C LEU A 308 -4.14 -18.69 0.03
N LEU A 309 -4.80 -17.54 0.18
CA LEU A 309 -4.54 -16.65 1.31
C LEU A 309 -4.86 -17.34 2.64
N ALA A 310 -6.02 -17.99 2.75
CA ALA A 310 -6.40 -18.71 3.97
C ALA A 310 -5.40 -19.83 4.30
N GLN A 311 -4.99 -20.61 3.30
CA GLN A 311 -4.01 -21.70 3.46
C GLN A 311 -2.64 -21.18 3.89
N GLU A 312 -2.14 -20.13 3.25
CA GLU A 312 -0.81 -19.57 3.58
C GLU A 312 -0.81 -18.95 4.98
N LEU A 313 -1.88 -18.25 5.37
CA LEU A 313 -2.01 -17.73 6.74
C LEU A 313 -2.05 -18.85 7.77
N GLN A 314 -2.88 -19.88 7.56
CA GLN A 314 -2.96 -21.04 8.47
C GLN A 314 -1.62 -21.77 8.61
N ARG A 315 -0.82 -21.83 7.55
CA ARG A 315 0.50 -22.46 7.56
C ARG A 315 1.54 -21.67 8.34
N LYS A 316 1.39 -20.34 8.39
CA LYS A 316 2.39 -19.41 8.94
C LYS A 316 2.15 -19.03 10.38
N VAL A 317 0.89 -19.00 10.81
CA VAL A 317 0.54 -18.66 12.19
C VAL A 317 0.73 -19.86 13.11
N SER A 318 0.97 -19.60 14.38
CA SER A 318 1.05 -20.63 15.42
C SER A 318 -0.25 -21.42 15.51
N SER A 319 -0.17 -22.74 15.71
CA SER A 319 -1.33 -23.64 15.69
C SER A 319 -2.39 -23.28 16.74
N GLU A 320 -1.98 -22.69 17.87
CA GLU A 320 -2.85 -22.19 18.94
C GLU A 320 -3.78 -21.04 18.50
N TYR A 321 -3.48 -20.36 17.39
CA TYR A 321 -4.28 -19.25 16.88
C TYR A 321 -5.19 -19.62 15.71
N LEU A 322 -5.21 -20.88 15.26
CA LEU A 322 -5.98 -21.31 14.09
C LEU A 322 -7.48 -21.11 14.28
N ASP A 323 -8.02 -21.50 15.43
CA ASP A 323 -9.44 -21.33 15.76
C ASP A 323 -9.84 -19.84 15.83
N LEU A 324 -8.89 -18.98 16.16
CA LEU A 324 -9.09 -17.53 16.21
C LEU A 324 -9.04 -16.89 14.82
N LEU A 325 -8.21 -17.41 13.91
CA LEU A 325 -8.07 -16.92 12.54
C LEU A 325 -9.23 -17.36 11.64
N GLN A 326 -9.68 -18.61 11.80
CA GLN A 326 -10.63 -19.27 10.90
C GLN A 326 -11.92 -18.47 10.64
N PRO A 327 -12.60 -17.86 11.63
CA PRO A 327 -13.81 -17.09 11.39
C PRO A 327 -13.62 -15.94 10.40
N TYR A 328 -12.42 -15.33 10.38
CA TYR A 328 -12.13 -14.18 9.53
C TYR A 328 -11.78 -14.58 8.11
N THR A 329 -11.00 -15.65 7.93
CA THR A 329 -10.67 -16.16 6.58
C THR A 329 -11.88 -16.80 5.91
N GLN A 330 -12.68 -17.59 6.65
CA GLN A 330 -13.94 -18.14 6.14
C GLN A 330 -14.98 -17.06 5.89
N GLY A 331 -15.14 -16.12 6.82
CA GLY A 331 -16.08 -15.00 6.67
C GLY A 331 -15.77 -14.15 5.44
N MET A 332 -14.49 -13.86 5.18
CA MET A 332 -14.05 -13.17 3.97
C MET A 332 -14.45 -13.95 2.70
N TRP A 333 -14.14 -15.25 2.64
CA TRP A 333 -14.51 -16.09 1.50
C TRP A 333 -16.03 -16.10 1.28
N GLN A 334 -16.83 -16.26 2.34
CA GLN A 334 -18.29 -16.24 2.26
C GLN A 334 -18.84 -14.91 1.75
N LEU A 335 -18.29 -13.78 2.21
CA LEU A 335 -18.72 -12.46 1.77
C LEU A 335 -18.46 -12.24 0.27
N PHE A 336 -17.28 -12.66 -0.22
CA PHE A 336 -16.97 -12.61 -1.65
C PHE A 336 -17.84 -13.56 -2.47
N PHE A 337 -18.08 -14.78 -1.97
CA PHE A 337 -18.97 -15.74 -2.63
C PHE A 337 -20.40 -15.20 -2.73
N GLN A 338 -20.95 -14.66 -1.64
CA GLN A 338 -22.27 -14.04 -1.64
C GLN A 338 -22.36 -12.87 -2.63
N GLN A 339 -21.31 -12.05 -2.70
CA GLN A 339 -21.28 -10.92 -3.62
C GLN A 339 -21.24 -11.38 -5.09
N ARG A 340 -20.43 -12.39 -5.40
CA ARG A 340 -20.40 -13.03 -6.73
C ARG A 340 -21.80 -13.54 -7.12
N SER A 341 -22.46 -14.29 -6.23
CA SER A 341 -23.81 -14.82 -6.49
C SER A 341 -24.84 -13.71 -6.70
N ARG A 342 -24.76 -12.60 -5.95
CA ARG A 342 -25.65 -11.44 -6.13
C ARG A 342 -25.50 -10.78 -7.51
N LEU A 343 -24.30 -10.82 -8.08
CA LEU A 343 -24.00 -10.27 -9.41
C LEU A 343 -24.31 -11.24 -10.55
N GLY A 344 -24.74 -12.48 -10.24
CA GLY A 344 -25.15 -13.47 -11.24
C GLY A 344 -24.01 -14.28 -11.87
N TYR A 345 -22.86 -14.37 -11.19
CA TYR A 345 -21.68 -15.14 -11.62
C TYR A 345 -21.49 -16.47 -10.88
#